data_AF-A0A1X2HXT9-F1
#
_entry.id   AF-A0A1X2HXT9-F1
#
_cell.length_a   1.000
_cell.length_b   1.000
_cell.length_c   1.000
_cell.angle_alpha   90.00
_cell.angle_beta   90.00
_cell.angle_gamma   90.00
#
_symmetry.space_group_name_H-M   'P 1'
#
loop_
_entity.id
_entity.type
_entity.pdbx_description
1 polymer ?
#
loop_
_entity_poly.entity_id
_entity_poly.type
_entity_poly.pdbx_seq_one_letter_code
_entity_poly.pdbx_strand_id
1 'polypeptide(L)'
;MNFALHKKRKKLKPTCHILTITQIRKLGKLLELPSLASAMESFMDPSNLFSFGKAKLAVIHQYLLDNNLTQVKQPPIRSRQQDHGRLLIDLIYPGYPIGTAKEQACRKDRESRPTFSKKGAIYFAYDQLPTKDSFERWEELLRLETPSVLGATPELPPSSPSLSTIPSTYRYTINMQKLERNSAGSNNQNIRLHMYIWMSPRYPLLPHLTSLKFDGVESWCEKDQEIVANRFKYIDITDKFNWDLVKTQDEETVEMEFELDDSLVSSTVKYVTICSVWEKSSIELVCQLYTKTAANYISSAMAMKKDIDQTQSDAIRFLDQCRPKDRWCLEKTETLFLDCGRTFYRSKGSANEEDDDTDDELTMGNEYISLMDPILLTKVNHPARGIFCRHATCFDAKCFFQCYIPQQLWTCPICHIQIRGIQDLYIDYDLKLAITTYPEQNRFILSNDGTYQTESQYQQPIDQPPLPSHRPLSPLILKQQPSLSPTPPSPLLLSCDKRDHAEFEDDLDTSNCDSKIEQSGKRVKIDLLDDEPVISLE
;
A
#
# COMPACT_ATOMS: atom_id res chain seq x y z
N MET A 1 22.49 -32.16 14.26
CA MET A 1 23.49 -31.08 14.20
C MET A 1 22.75 -29.75 14.31
N ASN A 2 22.91 -29.07 15.45
CA ASN A 2 22.23 -27.82 15.77
C ASN A 2 22.87 -26.65 15.02
N PHE A 3 22.21 -26.14 13.98
CA PHE A 3 22.53 -24.83 13.40
C PHE A 3 21.97 -23.73 14.29
N ALA A 4 22.65 -23.46 15.41
CA ALA A 4 22.48 -22.23 16.16
C ALA A 4 23.21 -21.10 15.40
N LEU A 5 22.64 -20.64 14.29
CA LEU A 5 23.11 -19.43 13.63
C LEU A 5 22.77 -18.23 14.52
N HIS A 6 23.81 -17.53 14.95
CA HIS A 6 23.76 -16.28 15.69
C HIS A 6 22.76 -15.28 15.08
N LYS A 7 21.53 -15.27 15.61
CA LYS A 7 20.61 -14.14 15.46
C LYS A 7 21.10 -13.02 16.37
N LYS A 8 22.13 -12.28 15.94
CA LYS A 8 22.18 -10.84 16.30
C LYS A 8 20.88 -10.27 15.72
N ARG A 9 19.83 -10.15 16.54
CA ARG A 9 18.62 -9.39 16.21
C ARG A 9 19.09 -7.98 15.86
N LYS A 10 19.31 -7.68 14.57
CA LYS A 10 19.42 -6.29 14.12
C LYS A 10 18.16 -5.60 14.63
N LYS A 11 18.33 -4.66 15.57
CA LYS A 11 17.25 -3.90 16.20
C LYS A 11 16.31 -3.43 15.10
N LEU A 12 14.99 -3.54 15.31
CA LEU A 12 13.99 -2.93 14.41
C LEU A 12 14.46 -1.51 14.11
N LYS A 13 14.66 -1.19 12.82
CA LYS A 13 15.10 0.16 12.44
C LYS A 13 14.06 1.16 12.96
N PRO A 14 14.48 2.26 13.59
CA PRO A 14 13.56 3.31 14.00
C PRO A 14 12.81 3.84 12.77
N THR A 15 11.58 4.28 12.98
CA THR A 15 10.75 4.93 11.95
C THR A 15 11.46 6.18 11.44
N CYS A 16 11.60 6.30 10.12
CA CYS A 16 12.26 7.47 9.52
C CYS A 16 11.32 8.66 9.56
N HIS A 17 11.79 9.79 10.10
CA HIS A 17 11.03 11.03 10.19
C HIS A 17 11.92 12.25 9.96
N ILE A 18 11.31 13.35 9.56
CA ILE A 18 12.04 14.61 9.31
C ILE A 18 12.23 15.47 10.56
N LEU A 19 11.60 15.16 11.69
CA LEU A 19 11.65 16.01 12.89
C LEU A 19 12.93 15.82 13.72
N THR A 20 13.50 16.91 14.24
CA THR A 20 14.59 16.85 15.22
C THR A 20 14.06 16.62 16.65
N ILE A 21 14.92 16.15 17.56
CA ILE A 21 14.55 15.97 18.98
C ILE A 21 14.06 17.30 19.60
N THR A 22 14.68 18.42 19.22
CA THR A 22 14.28 19.75 19.70
C THR A 22 12.89 20.14 19.18
N GLN A 23 12.56 19.81 17.94
CA GLN A 23 11.23 20.04 17.36
C GLN A 23 10.17 19.15 18.00
N ILE A 24 10.48 17.86 18.23
CA ILE A 24 9.59 16.93 18.96
C ILE A 24 9.30 17.45 20.37
N ARG A 25 10.31 17.98 21.07
CA ARG A 25 10.12 18.61 22.39
C ARG A 25 9.19 19.81 22.34
N LYS A 26 9.33 20.69 21.34
CA LYS A 26 8.48 21.88 21.16
C LYS A 26 7.04 21.48 20.83
N LEU A 27 6.86 20.55 19.88
CA LEU A 27 5.55 19.97 19.55
C LEU A 27 4.90 19.31 20.77
N GLY A 28 5.66 18.58 21.58
CA GLY A 28 5.15 17.98 22.82
C GLY A 28 4.56 19.02 23.77
N LYS A 29 5.21 20.18 23.93
CA LYS A 29 4.67 21.29 24.73
C LYS A 29 3.40 21.88 24.12
N LEU A 30 3.39 22.12 22.80
CA LEU A 30 2.21 22.66 22.09
C LEU A 30 1.00 21.72 22.15
N LEU A 31 1.23 20.42 22.25
CA LEU A 31 0.20 19.38 22.33
C LEU A 31 -0.19 19.01 23.77
N GLU A 32 0.39 19.71 24.76
CA GLU A 32 0.19 19.49 26.19
C GLU A 32 0.56 18.06 26.64
N LEU A 33 1.61 17.49 26.05
CA LEU A 33 2.13 16.18 26.44
C LEU A 33 2.99 16.30 27.71
N PRO A 34 2.88 15.34 28.65
CA PRO A 34 3.43 15.47 30.00
C PRO A 34 4.96 15.48 30.07
N SER A 35 5.63 14.90 29.08
CA SER A 35 7.09 14.77 29.08
C SER A 35 7.65 14.62 27.67
N LEU A 36 8.97 14.82 27.54
CA LEU A 36 9.67 14.51 26.28
C LEU A 36 9.53 13.04 25.90
N ALA A 37 9.54 12.12 26.87
CA ALA A 37 9.35 10.69 26.61
C ALA A 37 7.97 10.43 25.98
N SER A 38 6.91 11.05 26.51
CA SER A 38 5.56 10.96 25.94
C SER A 38 5.47 11.59 24.54
N ALA A 39 6.18 12.70 24.30
CA ALA A 39 6.29 13.29 22.98
C ALA A 39 7.03 12.38 21.99
N MET A 40 8.15 11.79 22.41
CA MET A 40 8.88 10.82 21.58
C MET A 40 8.01 9.61 21.27
N GLU A 41 7.34 9.00 22.26
CA GLU A 41 6.42 7.90 22.02
C GLU A 41 5.31 8.27 21.03
N SER A 42 4.78 9.50 21.15
CA SER A 42 3.75 10.02 20.24
C SER A 42 4.25 10.15 18.80
N PHE A 43 5.47 10.66 18.58
CA PHE A 43 6.02 10.94 17.26
C PHE A 43 6.94 9.85 16.69
N MET A 44 7.32 8.82 17.44
CA MET A 44 8.06 7.68 16.89
C MET A 44 7.13 6.63 16.26
N ASP A 45 5.82 6.72 16.51
CA ASP A 45 4.83 5.82 15.92
C ASP A 45 3.83 6.61 15.06
N PRO A 46 3.93 6.55 13.72
CA PRO A 46 3.06 7.29 12.80
C PRO A 46 1.57 7.02 13.01
N SER A 47 1.18 5.86 13.56
CA SER A 47 -0.22 5.54 13.84
C SER A 47 -0.89 6.50 14.81
N ASN A 48 -0.13 7.14 15.70
CA ASN A 48 -0.68 8.08 16.68
C ASN A 48 -1.26 9.33 16.00
N LEU A 49 -0.83 9.68 14.78
CA LEU A 49 -1.42 10.78 14.01
C LEU A 49 -2.87 10.50 13.60
N PHE A 50 -3.30 9.24 13.51
CA PHE A 50 -4.72 8.93 13.33
C PHE A 50 -5.53 9.06 14.63
N SER A 51 -4.88 8.96 15.78
CA SER A 51 -5.51 9.05 17.10
C SER A 51 -5.70 10.49 17.58
N PHE A 52 -4.90 11.45 17.09
CA PHE A 52 -5.04 12.85 17.45
C PHE A 52 -6.30 13.48 16.84
N GLY A 53 -7.04 14.24 17.66
CA GLY A 53 -8.19 15.03 17.21
C GLY A 53 -7.80 16.18 16.28
N LYS A 54 -8.76 16.70 15.52
CA LYS A 54 -8.56 17.76 14.50
C LYS A 54 -7.74 18.97 15.00
N ALA A 55 -8.00 19.45 16.22
CA ALA A 55 -7.28 20.59 16.80
C ALA A 55 -5.78 20.30 16.96
N LYS A 56 -5.41 19.11 17.47
CA LYS A 56 -4.01 18.70 17.63
C LYS A 56 -3.32 18.54 16.27
N LEU A 57 -4.01 17.98 15.27
CA LEU A 57 -3.48 17.87 13.91
C LEU A 57 -3.24 19.25 13.27
N ALA A 58 -4.14 20.20 13.49
CA ALA A 58 -3.97 21.59 13.03
C ALA A 58 -2.76 22.27 13.69
N VAL A 59 -2.55 22.07 15.00
CA VAL A 59 -1.36 22.57 15.72
C VAL A 59 -0.07 21.98 15.16
N ILE A 60 -0.03 20.66 14.92
CA ILE A 60 1.14 20.00 14.32
C ILE A 60 1.41 20.58 12.93
N HIS A 61 0.39 20.69 12.08
CA HIS A 61 0.55 21.20 10.73
C HIS A 61 1.01 22.67 10.73
N GLN A 62 0.39 23.51 11.55
CA GLN A 62 0.78 24.91 11.67
C GLN A 62 2.24 25.04 12.10
N TYR A 63 2.68 24.22 13.06
CA TYR A 63 4.09 24.18 13.46
C TYR A 63 5.02 23.83 12.29
N LEU A 64 4.66 22.86 11.45
CA LEU A 64 5.47 22.53 10.27
C LEU A 64 5.58 23.72 9.30
N LEU A 65 4.48 24.45 9.08
CA LEU A 65 4.47 25.64 8.22
C LEU A 65 5.34 26.77 8.80
N ASP A 66 5.14 27.11 10.08
CA ASP A 66 5.85 28.20 10.75
C ASP A 66 7.37 27.98 10.84
N ASN A 67 7.80 26.71 10.82
CA ASN A 67 9.21 26.32 10.87
C ASN A 67 9.78 25.92 9.49
N ASN A 68 9.07 26.21 8.39
CA ASN A 68 9.49 25.89 7.02
C ASN A 68 9.83 24.40 6.80
N LEU A 69 9.13 23.49 7.49
CA LEU A 69 9.27 22.05 7.34
C LEU A 69 8.35 21.49 6.24
N THR A 70 7.46 22.32 5.71
CA THR A 70 6.59 22.01 4.57
C THR A 70 6.05 23.30 3.96
N GLN A 71 5.78 23.28 2.66
CA GLN A 71 5.01 24.34 1.97
C GLN A 71 3.59 23.89 1.59
N VAL A 72 3.19 22.69 2.00
CA VAL A 72 1.85 22.15 1.73
C VAL A 72 0.85 22.82 2.68
N LYS A 73 -0.17 23.49 2.12
CA LYS A 73 -1.19 24.17 2.91
C LYS A 73 -2.04 23.19 3.71
N GLN A 74 -2.60 23.68 4.82
CA GLN A 74 -3.57 22.91 5.59
C GLN A 74 -4.78 22.50 4.75
N PRO A 75 -5.31 21.28 4.96
CA PRO A 75 -6.56 20.89 4.34
C PRO A 75 -7.71 21.78 4.86
N PRO A 76 -8.78 22.00 4.07
CA PRO A 76 -9.94 22.78 4.51
C PRO A 76 -10.52 22.25 5.83
N ILE A 77 -11.11 23.12 6.65
CA ILE A 77 -11.71 22.76 7.97
C ILE A 77 -12.73 21.60 7.86
N ARG A 78 -13.45 21.55 6.74
CA ARG A 78 -14.45 20.51 6.43
C ARG A 78 -13.86 19.12 6.13
N SER A 79 -12.54 19.01 5.95
CA SER A 79 -11.88 17.74 5.63
C SER A 79 -12.01 16.74 6.77
N ARG A 80 -11.95 15.44 6.46
CA ARG A 80 -12.04 14.40 7.49
C ARG A 80 -10.76 14.43 8.33
N GLN A 81 -10.87 14.12 9.61
CA GLN A 81 -9.71 14.04 10.52
C GLN A 81 -8.67 13.05 9.99
N GLN A 82 -9.14 11.93 9.44
CA GLN A 82 -8.28 10.90 8.86
C GLN A 82 -7.45 11.45 7.70
N ASP A 83 -8.02 12.27 6.81
CA ASP A 83 -7.30 12.83 5.66
C ASP A 83 -6.15 13.76 6.09
N HIS A 84 -6.39 14.56 7.14
CA HIS A 84 -5.33 15.40 7.72
C HIS A 84 -4.25 14.53 8.38
N GLY A 85 -4.63 13.46 9.08
CA GLY A 85 -3.69 12.47 9.62
C GLY A 85 -2.84 11.82 8.52
N ARG A 86 -3.44 11.39 7.40
CA ARG A 86 -2.74 10.84 6.23
C ARG A 86 -1.72 11.82 5.68
N LEU A 87 -2.13 13.08 5.46
CA LEU A 87 -1.25 14.13 4.97
C LEU A 87 -0.07 14.38 5.91
N LEU A 88 -0.30 14.43 7.22
CA LEU A 88 0.77 14.63 8.21
C LEU A 88 1.72 13.43 8.28
N ILE A 89 1.22 12.20 8.11
CA ILE A 89 2.08 11.02 8.01
C ILE A 89 3.00 11.17 6.80
N ASP A 90 2.45 11.54 5.65
CA ASP A 90 3.24 11.79 4.45
C ASP A 90 4.30 12.87 4.68
N LEU A 91 3.94 14.00 5.29
CA LEU A 91 4.88 15.09 5.53
C LEU A 91 5.98 14.72 6.53
N ILE A 92 5.63 14.06 7.64
CA ILE A 92 6.56 13.79 8.75
C ILE A 92 7.38 12.52 8.52
N TYR A 93 6.79 11.48 7.93
CA TYR A 93 7.37 10.15 7.72
C TYR A 93 7.36 9.80 6.22
N PRO A 94 8.16 10.48 5.39
CA PRO A 94 8.15 10.24 3.95
C PRO A 94 8.39 8.76 3.63
N GLY A 95 7.53 8.19 2.80
CA GLY A 95 7.62 6.78 2.39
C GLY A 95 7.13 5.75 3.41
N TYR A 96 6.62 6.18 4.58
CA TYR A 96 5.95 5.25 5.50
C TYR A 96 4.59 4.82 4.92
N PRO A 97 4.24 3.51 4.87
CA PRO A 97 2.95 3.05 4.41
C PRO A 97 1.82 3.57 5.30
N ILE A 98 1.00 4.46 4.75
CA ILE A 98 -0.14 5.08 5.45
C ILE A 98 -1.15 4.02 5.91
N GLY A 99 -1.42 3.01 5.07
CA GLY A 99 -2.27 1.86 5.41
C GLY A 99 -1.82 1.16 6.70
N THR A 100 -0.52 0.88 6.84
CA THR A 100 0.04 0.26 8.05
C THR A 100 -0.16 1.15 9.28
N ALA A 101 0.08 2.45 9.18
CA ALA A 101 -0.16 3.38 10.29
C ALA A 101 -1.65 3.39 10.69
N LYS A 102 -2.55 3.39 9.71
CA LYS A 102 -4.00 3.39 9.94
C LYS A 102 -4.45 2.11 10.64
N GLU A 103 -3.98 0.96 10.20
CA GLU A 103 -4.33 -0.33 10.79
C GLU A 103 -3.78 -0.49 12.21
N GLN A 104 -2.55 -0.04 12.44
CA GLN A 104 -1.97 -0.01 13.78
C GLN A 104 -2.76 0.94 14.70
N ALA A 105 -3.23 2.08 14.21
CA ALA A 105 -4.08 2.98 14.97
C ALA A 105 -5.43 2.32 15.32
N CYS A 106 -6.07 1.67 14.34
CA CYS A 106 -7.29 0.90 14.56
C CYS A 106 -7.10 -0.20 15.60
N ARG A 107 -5.96 -0.92 15.54
CA ARG A 107 -5.60 -1.95 16.52
C ARG A 107 -5.48 -1.37 17.92
N LYS A 108 -4.73 -0.28 18.08
CA LYS A 108 -4.54 0.37 19.38
C LYS A 108 -5.86 0.83 19.99
N ASP A 109 -6.70 1.53 19.22
CA ASP A 109 -8.02 1.97 19.68
C ASP A 109 -8.90 0.77 20.10
N ARG A 110 -8.84 -0.31 19.32
CA ARG A 110 -9.56 -1.57 19.60
C ARG A 110 -9.05 -2.29 20.85
N GLU A 111 -7.76 -2.18 21.19
CA GLU A 111 -7.12 -2.82 22.36
C GLU A 111 -7.19 -1.96 23.63
N SER A 112 -7.23 -0.63 23.51
CA SER A 112 -7.19 0.31 24.65
C SER A 112 -8.54 0.61 25.29
N ARG A 113 -9.67 0.24 24.66
CA ARG A 113 -11.01 0.54 25.18
C ARG A 113 -11.37 -0.37 26.38
N PRO A 114 -11.76 0.19 27.54
CA PRO A 114 -12.21 -0.62 28.68
C PRO A 114 -13.49 -1.38 28.33
N THR A 115 -13.62 -2.62 28.81
CA THR A 115 -14.71 -3.57 28.54
C THR A 115 -16.12 -3.02 28.79
N PHE A 116 -16.26 -2.03 29.67
CA PHE A 116 -17.53 -1.37 30.03
C PHE A 116 -17.89 -0.13 29.18
N SER A 117 -16.96 0.44 28.40
CA SER A 117 -17.21 1.63 27.55
C SER A 117 -17.75 1.27 26.14
N LYS A 118 -18.40 0.11 26.02
CA LYS A 118 -19.05 -0.36 24.79
C LYS A 118 -20.35 0.42 24.51
N LYS A 119 -20.25 1.74 24.31
CA LYS A 119 -21.33 2.53 23.69
C LYS A 119 -21.47 2.10 22.22
N GLY A 120 -22.07 0.94 21.97
CA GLY A 120 -22.57 0.47 20.67
C GLY A 120 -21.56 0.23 19.53
N ALA A 121 -20.33 0.76 19.59
CA ALA A 121 -19.38 0.65 18.49
C ALA A 121 -18.66 -0.71 18.51
N ILE A 122 -19.01 -1.57 17.54
CA ILE A 122 -18.33 -2.83 17.27
C ILE A 122 -17.11 -2.56 16.36
N TYR A 123 -15.91 -2.92 16.81
CA TYR A 123 -14.67 -2.77 16.06
C TYR A 123 -14.13 -4.12 15.61
N PHE A 124 -14.05 -4.30 14.30
CA PHE A 124 -13.54 -5.52 13.70
C PHE A 124 -12.01 -5.55 13.68
N ALA A 125 -11.45 -6.74 13.86
CA ALA A 125 -10.02 -7.02 13.86
C ALA A 125 -9.41 -6.99 12.45
N TYR A 126 -9.69 -5.95 11.68
CA TYR A 126 -9.18 -5.81 10.32
C TYR A 126 -7.65 -5.76 10.25
N ASP A 127 -7.00 -5.31 11.32
CA ASP A 127 -5.54 -5.35 11.49
C ASP A 127 -4.95 -6.76 11.53
N GLN A 128 -5.79 -7.78 11.72
CA GLN A 128 -5.40 -9.20 11.68
C GLN A 128 -5.65 -9.85 10.32
N LEU A 129 -6.25 -9.11 9.39
CA LEU A 129 -6.40 -9.55 8.03
C LEU A 129 -5.09 -9.28 7.28
N PRO A 130 -4.72 -10.15 6.33
CA PRO A 130 -3.56 -9.89 5.50
C PRO A 130 -3.90 -8.79 4.48
N THR A 131 -3.90 -7.53 4.91
CA THR A 131 -3.80 -6.38 4.02
C THR A 131 -2.31 -6.20 3.72
N LYS A 132 -1.96 -6.52 2.49
CA LYS A 132 -0.57 -6.50 2.06
C LYS A 132 -0.27 -5.13 1.49
N ASP A 133 1.00 -4.78 1.30
CA ASP A 133 1.36 -3.44 0.81
C ASP A 133 0.63 -3.06 -0.50
N SER A 134 0.23 -4.05 -1.30
CA SER A 134 -0.59 -3.92 -2.51
C SER A 134 -2.06 -3.52 -2.26
N PHE A 135 -2.63 -3.79 -1.09
CA PHE A 135 -4.03 -3.54 -0.78
C PHE A 135 -4.16 -2.67 0.48
N GLU A 136 -4.43 -1.38 0.28
CA GLU A 136 -4.67 -0.45 1.38
C GLU A 136 -6.15 -0.27 1.61
N ARG A 137 -6.65 -0.75 2.75
CA ARG A 137 -8.07 -0.61 3.10
C ARG A 137 -8.40 0.84 3.47
N TRP A 138 -9.43 1.38 2.81
CA TRP A 138 -9.88 2.76 2.99
C TRP A 138 -11.06 2.83 3.96
N GLU A 139 -12.28 2.54 3.52
CA GLU A 139 -13.48 2.74 4.34
C GLU A 139 -14.30 1.46 4.44
N GLU A 140 -14.87 1.20 5.62
CA GLU A 140 -15.94 0.22 5.75
C GLU A 140 -17.22 0.88 5.22
N LEU A 141 -17.70 0.39 4.08
CA LEU A 141 -18.86 0.95 3.38
C LEU A 141 -20.15 0.36 3.94
N LEU A 142 -20.13 -0.95 4.22
CA LEU A 142 -21.28 -1.69 4.71
C LEU A 142 -20.88 -2.69 5.79
N ARG A 143 -21.84 -2.87 6.70
CA ARG A 143 -21.83 -3.89 7.74
C ARG A 143 -23.21 -4.52 7.80
N LEU A 144 -23.24 -5.83 7.59
CA LEU A 144 -24.45 -6.63 7.53
C LEU A 144 -24.40 -7.62 8.68
N GLU A 145 -25.41 -7.58 9.55
CA GLU A 145 -25.55 -8.57 10.63
C GLU A 145 -26.40 -9.73 10.12
N THR A 146 -25.99 -10.94 10.45
CA THR A 146 -26.79 -12.12 10.12
C THR A 146 -28.06 -12.07 10.97
N PRO A 147 -29.27 -12.11 10.36
CA PRO A 147 -30.51 -12.10 11.13
C PRO A 147 -30.45 -13.22 12.17
N SER A 148 -30.66 -12.86 13.43
CA SER A 148 -30.91 -13.89 14.45
C SER A 148 -32.14 -14.65 13.98
N VAL A 149 -32.09 -15.98 13.91
CA VAL A 149 -33.26 -16.79 13.59
C VAL A 149 -34.37 -16.43 14.58
N LEU A 150 -35.29 -15.56 14.15
CA LEU A 150 -36.44 -15.11 14.91
C LEU A 150 -37.39 -16.30 14.98
N GLY A 151 -37.35 -17.02 16.09
CA GLY A 151 -38.19 -18.19 16.31
C GLY A 151 -38.00 -18.91 17.65
N ALA A 152 -37.05 -18.52 18.50
CA ALA A 152 -36.97 -19.02 19.87
C ALA A 152 -37.75 -18.08 20.81
N THR A 153 -39.06 -18.29 20.92
CA THR A 153 -39.86 -17.75 22.04
C THR A 153 -39.27 -18.24 23.37
N PRO A 154 -39.12 -17.39 24.39
CA PRO A 154 -38.59 -17.79 25.69
C PRO A 154 -39.69 -18.43 26.53
N GLU A 155 -40.29 -19.53 26.09
CA GLU A 155 -41.21 -20.30 26.93
C GLU A 155 -41.21 -21.79 26.49
N LEU A 156 -41.01 -22.65 27.50
CA LEU A 156 -40.90 -24.12 27.53
C LEU A 156 -39.47 -24.72 27.49
N PRO A 157 -39.15 -25.62 28.45
CA PRO A 157 -37.87 -26.31 28.51
C PRO A 157 -37.74 -27.31 27.34
N PRO A 158 -36.52 -27.55 26.84
CA PRO A 158 -36.32 -28.41 25.69
C PRO A 158 -36.59 -29.86 26.07
N SER A 159 -37.70 -30.41 25.60
CA SER A 159 -37.85 -31.85 25.45
C SER A 159 -37.26 -32.22 24.09
N SER A 160 -36.12 -32.93 24.13
CA SER A 160 -35.30 -33.45 23.02
C SER A 160 -34.40 -32.44 22.27
N PRO A 161 -33.11 -32.79 22.06
CA PRO A 161 -32.21 -32.02 21.21
C PRO A 161 -32.48 -32.40 19.76
N SER A 162 -33.38 -31.69 19.08
CA SER A 162 -33.35 -31.70 17.62
C SER A 162 -32.12 -30.89 17.19
N LEU A 163 -31.25 -31.50 16.38
CA LEU A 163 -30.16 -30.79 15.69
C LEU A 163 -30.78 -29.62 14.94
N SER A 164 -30.52 -28.39 15.39
CA SER A 164 -30.85 -27.21 14.61
C SER A 164 -29.98 -27.25 13.36
N THR A 165 -30.61 -27.44 12.20
CA THR A 165 -29.94 -27.35 10.90
C THR A 165 -29.34 -25.97 10.79
N ILE A 166 -28.00 -25.89 10.80
CA ILE A 166 -27.28 -24.63 10.60
C ILE A 166 -27.66 -24.14 9.19
N PRO A 167 -28.05 -22.86 9.01
CA PRO A 167 -28.36 -22.36 7.69
C PRO A 167 -27.13 -22.51 6.78
N SER A 168 -27.26 -23.29 5.71
CA SER A 168 -26.24 -23.47 4.67
C SER A 168 -26.09 -22.22 3.81
N THR A 169 -27.16 -21.43 3.73
CA THR A 169 -27.31 -20.31 2.80
C THR A 169 -27.55 -19.01 3.57
N TYR A 170 -26.76 -17.99 3.28
CA TYR A 170 -26.85 -16.65 3.87
C TYR A 170 -27.35 -15.66 2.84
N ARG A 171 -28.34 -14.84 3.19
CA ARG A 171 -28.95 -13.83 2.31
C ARG A 171 -28.92 -12.44 2.93
N TYR A 172 -28.59 -11.46 2.11
CA TYR A 172 -28.54 -10.06 2.51
C TYR A 172 -29.02 -9.14 1.39
N THR A 173 -29.75 -8.09 1.75
CA THR A 173 -30.09 -7.00 0.82
C THR A 173 -29.08 -5.87 0.96
N ILE A 174 -28.39 -5.55 -0.13
CA ILE A 174 -27.35 -4.53 -0.20
C ILE A 174 -27.93 -3.27 -0.82
N ASN A 175 -27.83 -2.12 -0.14
CA ASN A 175 -28.16 -0.84 -0.76
C ASN A 175 -26.96 -0.34 -1.59
N MET A 176 -27.14 -0.22 -2.90
CA MET A 176 -26.05 0.06 -3.84
C MET A 176 -25.57 1.51 -3.78
N GLN A 177 -26.44 2.46 -3.40
CA GLN A 177 -26.05 3.87 -3.24
C GLN A 177 -25.03 4.09 -2.10
N LYS A 178 -24.97 3.17 -1.13
CA LYS A 178 -23.93 3.19 -0.08
C LYS A 178 -22.56 2.74 -0.59
N LEU A 179 -22.52 1.96 -1.68
CA LEU A 179 -21.30 1.52 -2.34
C LEU A 179 -20.82 2.54 -3.37
N GLU A 180 -21.74 3.17 -4.11
CA GLU A 180 -21.46 4.10 -5.20
C GLU A 180 -20.77 5.41 -4.74
N ARG A 181 -21.27 6.03 -3.65
CA ARG A 181 -20.84 7.36 -3.16
C ARG A 181 -19.36 7.50 -2.80
N ASN A 182 -18.63 6.40 -2.61
CA ASN A 182 -17.21 6.42 -2.24
C ASN A 182 -16.27 5.94 -3.36
N SER A 183 -16.81 5.50 -4.50
CA SER A 183 -16.02 5.23 -5.72
C SER A 183 -15.75 6.50 -6.54
N ALA A 184 -16.70 7.46 -6.52
CA ALA A 184 -16.67 8.67 -7.35
C ALA A 184 -15.79 9.82 -6.82
N GLY A 185 -15.17 9.68 -5.65
CA GLY A 185 -14.40 10.75 -4.99
C GLY A 185 -12.91 10.82 -5.37
N SER A 186 -12.41 9.90 -6.19
CA SER A 186 -11.04 9.86 -6.67
C SER A 186 -11.03 9.37 -8.11
N ASN A 187 -10.29 10.03 -8.99
CA ASN A 187 -10.01 9.58 -10.37
C ASN A 187 -9.25 8.23 -10.45
N ASN A 188 -9.32 7.39 -9.42
CA ASN A 188 -8.53 6.18 -9.30
C ASN A 188 -9.35 4.96 -9.72
N GLN A 189 -9.09 4.47 -10.93
CA GLN A 189 -9.54 3.16 -11.44
C GLN A 189 -9.09 1.96 -10.55
N ASN A 190 -8.34 2.22 -9.49
CA ASN A 190 -7.69 1.24 -8.62
C ASN A 190 -8.41 1.01 -7.27
N ILE A 191 -9.64 1.50 -7.10
CA ILE A 191 -10.44 1.22 -5.90
C ILE A 191 -11.27 -0.05 -6.13
N ARG A 192 -11.06 -1.05 -5.28
CA ARG A 192 -11.76 -2.33 -5.24
C ARG A 192 -12.71 -2.39 -4.04
N LEU A 193 -13.69 -3.28 -4.11
CA LEU A 193 -14.61 -3.64 -3.04
C LEU A 193 -14.29 -5.03 -2.53
N HIS A 194 -13.82 -5.12 -1.29
CA HIS A 194 -13.49 -6.39 -0.65
C HIS A 194 -14.57 -6.75 0.38
N MET A 195 -15.15 -7.94 0.22
CA MET A 195 -16.07 -8.56 1.16
C MET A 195 -15.30 -9.41 2.18
N TYR A 196 -15.66 -9.28 3.46
CA TYR A 196 -15.10 -10.07 4.56
C TYR A 196 -16.22 -10.72 5.37
N ILE A 197 -16.00 -11.97 5.78
CA ILE A 197 -16.97 -12.77 6.57
C ILE A 197 -16.42 -12.98 7.98
N TRP A 198 -17.26 -12.81 9.00
CA TRP A 198 -16.85 -12.79 10.40
C TRP A 198 -17.75 -13.66 11.28
N MET A 199 -17.14 -14.49 12.12
CA MET A 199 -17.83 -15.18 13.23
C MET A 199 -18.04 -14.26 14.43
N SER A 200 -17.14 -13.30 14.59
CA SER A 200 -17.21 -12.26 15.61
C SER A 200 -16.37 -11.07 15.17
N PRO A 201 -16.46 -9.93 15.87
CA PRO A 201 -15.60 -8.79 15.61
C PRO A 201 -14.09 -9.08 15.74
N ARG A 202 -13.71 -10.23 16.31
CA ARG A 202 -12.31 -10.63 16.49
C ARG A 202 -11.88 -11.82 15.62
N TYR A 203 -12.82 -12.49 14.96
CA TYR A 203 -12.57 -13.75 14.25
C TYR A 203 -13.10 -13.69 12.80
N PRO A 204 -12.27 -13.25 11.84
CA PRO A 204 -12.59 -13.35 10.42
C PRO A 204 -12.38 -14.77 9.89
N LEU A 205 -13.33 -15.22 9.08
CA LEU A 205 -13.29 -16.50 8.39
C LEU A 205 -12.37 -16.45 7.17
N LEU A 206 -11.87 -17.62 6.78
CA LEU A 206 -11.36 -17.82 5.43
C LEU A 206 -12.59 -18.10 4.55
N PRO A 207 -12.89 -17.26 3.54
CA PRO A 207 -14.20 -17.28 2.89
C PRO A 207 -14.24 -18.32 1.78
N HIS A 208 -14.15 -19.60 2.12
CA HIS A 208 -14.25 -20.69 1.17
C HIS A 208 -15.73 -21.00 0.91
N LEU A 209 -16.23 -20.41 -0.18
CA LEU A 209 -17.62 -20.49 -0.60
C LEU A 209 -17.83 -21.65 -1.59
N THR A 210 -19.04 -22.21 -1.57
CA THR A 210 -19.52 -23.11 -2.63
C THR A 210 -20.35 -22.36 -3.68
N SER A 211 -20.95 -21.23 -3.31
CA SER A 211 -21.81 -20.39 -4.15
C SER A 211 -21.78 -18.94 -3.65
N LEU A 212 -21.80 -17.97 -4.58
CA LEU A 212 -21.96 -16.54 -4.32
C LEU A 212 -22.79 -15.92 -5.45
N LYS A 213 -24.01 -15.53 -5.15
CA LYS A 213 -24.96 -14.97 -6.12
C LYS A 213 -25.29 -13.53 -5.81
N PHE A 214 -25.45 -12.74 -6.87
CA PHE A 214 -26.07 -11.42 -6.82
C PHE A 214 -27.32 -11.46 -7.71
N ASP A 215 -28.49 -11.13 -7.15
CA ASP A 215 -29.80 -11.21 -7.80
C ASP A 215 -30.05 -12.57 -8.49
N GLY A 216 -29.62 -13.64 -7.81
CA GLY A 216 -29.73 -15.02 -8.30
C GLY A 216 -28.68 -15.43 -9.34
N VAL A 217 -27.86 -14.52 -9.83
CA VAL A 217 -26.78 -14.79 -10.80
C VAL A 217 -25.52 -15.24 -10.09
N GLU A 218 -25.04 -16.45 -10.42
CA GLU A 218 -23.80 -17.00 -9.87
C GLU A 218 -22.58 -16.16 -10.26
N SER A 219 -21.79 -15.81 -9.25
CA SER A 219 -20.62 -14.95 -9.35
C SER A 219 -19.39 -15.54 -8.68
N TRP A 220 -19.48 -16.69 -7.99
CA TRP A 220 -18.32 -17.42 -7.49
C TRP A 220 -17.56 -18.08 -8.64
N CYS A 221 -16.26 -17.84 -8.77
CA CYS A 221 -15.45 -18.39 -9.88
C CYS A 221 -14.11 -18.98 -9.42
N GLU A 222 -13.43 -19.69 -10.32
CA GLU A 222 -12.11 -20.31 -10.07
C GLU A 222 -11.07 -19.30 -9.58
N LYS A 223 -11.09 -18.07 -10.08
CA LYS A 223 -10.18 -17.00 -9.64
C LYS A 223 -10.38 -16.66 -8.17
N ASP A 224 -11.63 -16.61 -7.69
CA ASP A 224 -11.89 -16.35 -6.27
C ASP A 224 -11.41 -17.52 -5.40
N GLN A 225 -11.62 -18.76 -5.88
CA GLN A 225 -11.15 -19.97 -5.20
C GLN A 225 -9.62 -19.96 -5.06
N GLU A 226 -8.89 -19.59 -6.12
CA GLU A 226 -7.42 -19.47 -6.10
C GLU A 226 -6.95 -18.39 -5.10
N ILE A 227 -7.60 -17.22 -5.09
CA ILE A 227 -7.30 -16.15 -4.13
C ILE A 227 -7.51 -16.66 -2.70
N VAL A 228 -8.64 -17.30 -2.40
CA VAL A 228 -8.89 -17.81 -1.04
C VAL A 228 -7.93 -18.95 -0.67
N ALA A 229 -7.56 -19.83 -1.62
CA ALA A 229 -6.55 -20.86 -1.44
C ALA A 229 -5.17 -20.29 -1.07
N ASN A 230 -4.83 -19.12 -1.63
CA ASN A 230 -3.67 -18.31 -1.27
C ASN A 230 -3.80 -17.59 0.09
N ARG A 231 -4.75 -18.01 0.93
CA ARG A 231 -5.01 -17.56 2.31
C ARG A 231 -5.50 -16.11 2.43
N PHE A 232 -5.98 -15.53 1.34
CA PHE A 232 -6.66 -14.25 1.43
C PHE A 232 -8.03 -14.42 2.11
N LYS A 233 -8.33 -13.51 3.03
CA LYS A 233 -9.57 -13.54 3.82
C LYS A 233 -10.67 -12.64 3.26
N TYR A 234 -10.52 -12.22 2.01
CA TYR A 234 -11.50 -11.38 1.33
C TYR A 234 -11.95 -12.04 0.03
N ILE A 235 -13.09 -11.58 -0.45
CA ILE A 235 -13.57 -11.82 -1.81
C ILE A 235 -13.68 -10.47 -2.48
N ASP A 236 -13.07 -10.33 -3.66
CA ASP A 236 -13.17 -9.11 -4.44
C ASP A 236 -14.50 -9.13 -5.20
N ILE A 237 -15.43 -8.26 -4.78
CA ILE A 237 -16.77 -8.19 -5.35
C ILE A 237 -16.92 -7.02 -6.32
N THR A 238 -15.84 -6.30 -6.65
CA THR A 238 -15.89 -5.06 -7.43
C THR A 238 -16.59 -5.25 -8.76
N ASP A 239 -16.20 -6.28 -9.51
CA ASP A 239 -16.69 -6.53 -10.87
C ASP A 239 -17.84 -7.55 -10.89
N LYS A 240 -18.41 -7.89 -9.72
CA LYS A 240 -19.50 -8.86 -9.58
C LYS A 240 -20.89 -8.19 -9.57
N PHE A 241 -20.94 -6.87 -9.52
CA PHE A 241 -22.18 -6.10 -9.60
C PHE A 241 -22.41 -5.59 -11.03
N ASN A 242 -23.67 -5.59 -11.46
CA ASN A 242 -24.06 -4.86 -12.67
C ASN A 242 -24.21 -3.36 -12.35
N TRP A 243 -23.10 -2.63 -12.40
CA TRP A 243 -23.07 -1.20 -12.07
C TRP A 243 -23.90 -0.31 -13.02
N ASP A 244 -24.24 -0.80 -14.21
CA ASP A 244 -25.01 -0.01 -15.17
C ASP A 244 -26.49 0.08 -14.78
N LEU A 245 -27.06 -0.98 -14.20
CA LEU A 245 -28.42 -0.98 -13.64
C LEU A 245 -28.55 -0.10 -12.38
N VAL A 246 -27.46 0.01 -11.61
CA VAL A 246 -27.41 0.86 -10.39
C VAL A 246 -27.50 2.34 -10.74
N LYS A 247 -26.87 2.76 -11.85
CA LYS A 247 -26.81 4.18 -12.27
C LYS A 247 -28.13 4.69 -12.83
N THR A 248 -29.00 3.82 -13.33
CA THR A 248 -30.29 4.20 -13.93
C THR A 248 -31.41 4.40 -12.90
N GLN A 249 -31.14 4.23 -11.60
CA GLN A 249 -32.09 4.35 -10.48
C GLN A 249 -33.26 3.34 -10.46
N ASP A 250 -33.26 2.33 -11.34
CA ASP A 250 -34.33 1.32 -11.39
C ASP A 250 -34.18 0.24 -10.30
N GLU A 251 -32.96 -0.02 -9.80
CA GLU A 251 -32.69 -1.00 -8.74
C GLU A 251 -31.77 -0.40 -7.65
N GLU A 252 -32.34 0.10 -6.55
CA GLU A 252 -31.58 0.67 -5.43
C GLU A 252 -30.91 -0.39 -4.53
N THR A 253 -31.30 -1.65 -4.68
CA THR A 253 -30.87 -2.76 -3.85
C THR A 253 -30.55 -4.00 -4.65
N VAL A 254 -29.50 -4.72 -4.23
CA VAL A 254 -29.08 -6.01 -4.79
C VAL A 254 -29.23 -7.09 -3.71
N GLU A 255 -29.79 -8.24 -4.06
CA GLU A 255 -29.81 -9.42 -3.19
C GLU A 255 -28.49 -10.18 -3.32
N MET A 256 -27.74 -10.30 -2.23
CA MET A 256 -26.54 -11.12 -2.15
C MET A 256 -26.85 -12.41 -1.39
N GLU A 257 -26.60 -13.55 -2.02
CA GLU A 257 -26.72 -14.88 -1.44
C GLU A 257 -25.36 -15.59 -1.48
N PHE A 258 -24.97 -16.29 -0.41
CA PHE A 258 -23.80 -17.16 -0.47
C PHE A 258 -23.93 -18.40 0.40
N GLU A 259 -23.16 -19.42 0.05
CA GLU A 259 -23.08 -20.69 0.77
C GLU A 259 -21.64 -21.00 1.14
N LEU A 260 -21.44 -21.49 2.37
CA LEU A 260 -20.13 -21.91 2.86
C LEU A 260 -19.95 -23.41 2.64
N ASP A 261 -18.70 -23.84 2.48
CA ASP A 261 -18.39 -25.26 2.50
C ASP A 261 -18.76 -25.94 3.83
N ASP A 262 -19.05 -27.25 3.80
CA ASP A 262 -19.45 -28.03 4.99
C ASP A 262 -18.44 -27.97 6.13
N SER A 263 -17.15 -27.78 5.83
CA SER A 263 -16.10 -27.69 6.85
C SER A 263 -16.21 -26.39 7.67
N LEU A 264 -16.71 -25.33 7.04
CA LEU A 264 -16.95 -24.02 7.61
C LEU A 264 -18.39 -23.82 8.10
N VAL A 265 -19.36 -24.65 7.69
CA VAL A 265 -20.77 -24.59 8.16
C VAL A 265 -20.85 -24.71 9.69
N SER A 266 -19.93 -25.43 10.35
CA SER A 266 -19.86 -25.46 11.82
C SER A 266 -19.59 -24.09 12.47
N SER A 267 -19.10 -23.12 11.69
CA SER A 267 -18.79 -21.76 12.12
C SER A 267 -19.94 -20.81 11.81
N THR A 268 -20.68 -20.38 12.83
CA THR A 268 -21.78 -19.42 12.64
C THR A 268 -21.26 -18.06 12.13
N VAL A 269 -21.61 -17.69 10.90
CA VAL A 269 -21.44 -16.31 10.41
C VAL A 269 -22.27 -15.37 11.28
N LYS A 270 -21.66 -14.28 11.73
CA LYS A 270 -22.34 -13.21 12.46
C LYS A 270 -22.39 -11.92 11.67
N TYR A 271 -21.31 -11.59 10.97
CA TYR A 271 -21.22 -10.34 10.22
C TYR A 271 -20.60 -10.55 8.85
N VAL A 272 -21.05 -9.76 7.90
CA VAL A 272 -20.41 -9.55 6.61
C VAL A 272 -20.09 -8.07 6.50
N THR A 273 -18.88 -7.73 6.06
CA THR A 273 -18.49 -6.34 5.84
C THR A 273 -17.96 -6.15 4.43
N ILE A 274 -18.24 -4.98 3.85
CA ILE A 274 -17.72 -4.57 2.54
C ILE A 274 -16.90 -3.31 2.76
N CYS A 275 -15.63 -3.36 2.36
CA CYS A 275 -14.72 -2.23 2.45
C CYS A 275 -14.26 -1.77 1.07
N SER A 276 -14.07 -0.47 0.89
CA SER A 276 -13.25 0.05 -0.20
C SER A 276 -11.78 -0.20 0.10
N VAL A 277 -11.05 -0.65 -0.91
CA VAL A 277 -9.63 -1.01 -0.84
C VAL A 277 -8.93 -0.42 -2.05
N TRP A 278 -7.84 0.29 -1.82
CA TRP A 278 -6.98 0.76 -2.91
C TRP A 278 -5.97 -0.32 -3.25
N GLU A 279 -6.08 -0.85 -4.47
CA GLU A 279 -5.13 -1.77 -5.07
C GLU A 279 -3.99 -0.98 -5.72
N LYS A 280 -2.81 -1.00 -5.11
CA LYS A 280 -1.62 -0.34 -5.67
C LYS A 280 -1.09 -1.17 -6.83
N SER A 281 -0.90 -0.50 -7.96
CA SER A 281 -0.14 -1.01 -9.10
C SER A 281 1.33 -1.27 -8.73
N SER A 282 2.01 -2.05 -9.57
CA SER A 282 3.46 -2.29 -9.41
C SER A 282 4.26 -0.99 -9.45
N ILE A 283 3.84 0.01 -10.23
CA ILE A 283 4.49 1.33 -10.31
C ILE A 283 4.30 2.10 -9.00
N GLU A 284 3.09 2.15 -8.43
CA GLU A 284 2.83 2.82 -7.15
C GLU A 284 3.66 2.21 -6.01
N LEU A 285 3.84 0.88 -6.01
CA LEU A 285 4.71 0.19 -5.06
C LEU A 285 6.19 0.53 -5.28
N VAL A 286 6.66 0.68 -6.53
CA VAL A 286 8.02 1.16 -6.83
C VAL A 286 8.22 2.60 -6.34
N CYS A 287 7.28 3.49 -6.61
CA CYS A 287 7.32 4.88 -6.14
C CYS A 287 7.41 4.96 -4.61
N GLN A 288 6.63 4.13 -3.91
CA GLN A 288 6.69 4.00 -2.46
C GLN A 288 8.06 3.49 -1.99
N LEU A 289 8.64 2.50 -2.69
CA LEU A 289 9.95 1.94 -2.36
C LEU A 289 11.08 2.98 -2.56
N TYR A 290 11.04 3.78 -3.63
CA TYR A 290 11.96 4.90 -3.85
C TYR A 290 11.88 5.92 -2.72
N THR A 291 10.67 6.41 -2.44
CA THR A 291 10.44 7.41 -1.38
C THR A 291 10.91 6.90 -0.02
N LYS A 292 10.60 5.64 0.31
CA LYS A 292 11.08 4.99 1.53
C LYS A 292 12.60 4.90 1.59
N THR A 293 13.24 4.52 0.48
CA THR A 293 14.71 4.38 0.45
C THR A 293 15.37 5.74 0.62
N ALA A 294 14.86 6.79 -0.03
CA ALA A 294 15.29 8.18 0.15
C ALA A 294 15.14 8.64 1.61
N ALA A 295 13.99 8.35 2.24
CA ALA A 295 13.74 8.68 3.64
C ALA A 295 14.71 7.98 4.61
N ASN A 296 15.14 6.75 4.30
CA ASN A 296 16.18 6.07 5.06
C ASN A 296 17.53 6.79 4.97
N TYR A 297 17.90 7.34 3.80
CA TYR A 297 19.14 8.12 3.65
C TYR A 297 19.08 9.42 4.44
N ILE A 298 17.97 10.15 4.36
CA ILE A 298 17.72 11.36 5.16
C ILE A 298 17.86 11.04 6.66
N SER A 299 17.12 10.04 7.15
CA SER A 299 17.13 9.63 8.55
C SER A 299 18.52 9.23 9.04
N SER A 300 19.25 8.46 8.24
CA SER A 300 20.63 8.06 8.57
C SER A 300 21.57 9.27 8.64
N ALA A 301 21.45 10.21 7.71
CA ALA A 301 22.23 11.44 7.72
C ALA A 301 21.89 12.33 8.92
N MET A 302 20.61 12.49 9.26
CA MET A 302 20.16 13.24 10.44
C MET A 302 20.67 12.64 11.76
N ALA A 303 20.87 11.32 11.82
CA ALA A 303 21.42 10.64 12.99
C ALA A 303 22.95 10.75 13.12
N MET A 304 23.67 10.93 12.00
CA MET A 304 25.15 10.86 11.95
C MET A 304 25.85 12.21 11.76
N LYS A 305 25.23 13.21 11.10
CA LYS A 305 25.89 14.48 10.78
C LYS A 305 25.86 15.44 11.98
N LYS A 306 26.96 16.19 12.18
CA LYS A 306 27.07 17.23 13.22
C LYS A 306 26.14 18.42 12.95
N ASP A 307 25.89 18.73 11.68
CA ASP A 307 25.01 19.82 11.26
C ASP A 307 23.63 19.27 10.86
N ILE A 308 22.77 19.13 11.87
CA ILE A 308 21.42 18.59 11.72
C ILE A 308 20.51 19.57 10.96
N ASP A 309 20.69 20.87 11.17
CA ASP A 309 19.80 21.90 10.60
C ASP A 309 20.04 22.04 9.09
N GLN A 310 21.29 22.03 8.63
CA GLN A 310 21.59 22.00 7.20
C GLN A 310 21.11 20.70 6.55
N THR A 311 21.32 19.56 7.22
CA THR A 311 20.86 18.25 6.74
C THR A 311 19.34 18.21 6.59
N GLN A 312 18.61 18.74 7.57
CA GLN A 312 17.15 18.87 7.51
C GLN A 312 16.74 19.81 6.37
N SER A 313 17.39 20.96 6.22
CA SER A 313 17.07 21.94 5.18
C SER A 313 17.23 21.37 3.76
N ASP A 314 18.32 20.63 3.50
CA ASP A 314 18.52 19.93 2.23
C ASP A 314 17.45 18.84 2.01
N ALA A 315 17.09 18.10 3.07
CA ALA A 315 16.05 17.08 2.99
C ALA A 315 14.68 17.68 2.66
N ILE A 316 14.30 18.79 3.31
CA ILE A 316 13.04 19.51 3.00
C ILE A 316 13.05 20.02 1.57
N ARG A 317 14.17 20.59 1.09
CA ARG A 317 14.29 21.05 -0.31
C ARG A 317 13.99 19.94 -1.31
N PHE A 318 14.55 18.74 -1.11
CA PHE A 318 14.28 17.61 -2.00
C PHE A 318 12.83 17.09 -1.87
N LEU A 319 12.31 16.97 -0.64
CA LEU A 319 10.93 16.55 -0.40
C LEU A 319 9.91 17.53 -0.99
N ASP A 320 10.20 18.83 -1.03
CA ASP A 320 9.34 19.85 -1.63
C ASP A 320 9.26 19.77 -3.16
N GLN A 321 10.26 19.16 -3.82
CA GLN A 321 10.24 18.86 -5.25
C GLN A 321 9.38 17.62 -5.56
N CYS A 322 9.20 16.72 -4.60
CA CYS A 322 8.35 15.53 -4.68
C CYS A 322 7.31 15.51 -3.55
N ARG A 323 6.37 16.46 -3.61
CA ARG A 323 5.29 16.65 -2.62
C ARG A 323 4.39 15.41 -2.51
N PRO A 324 3.58 15.26 -1.44
CA PRO A 324 2.77 14.05 -1.23
C PRO A 324 1.96 13.56 -2.44
N LYS A 325 1.30 14.48 -3.17
CA LYS A 325 0.55 14.14 -4.40
C LYS A 325 1.41 13.57 -5.52
N ASP A 326 2.69 13.90 -5.53
CA ASP A 326 3.66 13.56 -6.56
C ASP A 326 4.41 12.26 -6.24
N ARG A 327 4.24 11.70 -5.03
CA ARG A 327 4.93 10.48 -4.58
C ARG A 327 4.43 9.20 -5.23
N TRP A 328 3.46 9.32 -6.13
CA TRP A 328 2.97 8.25 -6.98
C TRP A 328 3.46 8.39 -8.43
N CYS A 329 4.22 9.45 -8.72
CA CYS A 329 4.89 9.64 -10.00
C CYS A 329 6.30 9.03 -9.96
N LEU A 330 6.56 8.10 -10.87
CA LEU A 330 7.82 7.33 -10.91
C LEU A 330 9.03 8.25 -11.12
N GLU A 331 8.97 9.13 -12.11
CA GLU A 331 10.07 10.06 -12.43
C GLU A 331 10.44 10.95 -11.24
N LYS A 332 9.43 11.49 -10.54
CA LYS A 332 9.64 12.39 -9.40
C LYS A 332 10.21 11.65 -8.18
N THR A 333 9.73 10.45 -7.90
CA THR A 333 10.24 9.64 -6.77
C THR A 333 11.64 9.09 -7.04
N GLU A 334 11.95 8.74 -8.28
CA GLU A 334 13.29 8.35 -8.71
C GLU A 334 14.27 9.53 -8.60
N THR A 335 13.88 10.72 -9.03
CA THR A 335 14.68 11.95 -8.89
C THR A 335 14.95 12.26 -7.42
N LEU A 336 13.91 12.26 -6.58
CA LEU A 336 14.02 12.43 -5.13
C LEU A 336 15.04 11.45 -4.54
N PHE A 337 14.96 10.18 -4.93
CA PHE A 337 15.87 9.13 -4.47
C PHE A 337 17.32 9.40 -4.89
N LEU A 338 17.57 9.75 -6.16
CA LEU A 338 18.91 10.02 -6.65
C LEU A 338 19.53 11.25 -5.98
N ASP A 339 18.77 12.32 -5.77
CA ASP A 339 19.27 13.55 -5.13
C ASP A 339 19.51 13.36 -3.63
N CYS A 340 18.64 12.63 -2.95
CA CYS A 340 18.89 12.19 -1.58
C CYS A 340 20.14 11.31 -1.51
N GLY A 341 20.31 10.39 -2.46
CA GLY A 341 21.47 9.53 -2.52
C GLY A 341 22.77 10.32 -2.70
N ARG A 342 22.83 11.23 -3.68
CA ARG A 342 23.99 12.12 -3.90
C ARG A 342 24.40 12.90 -2.65
N THR A 343 23.45 13.28 -1.80
CA THR A 343 23.68 14.17 -0.66
C THR A 343 23.87 13.42 0.67
N PHE A 344 23.20 12.27 0.83
CA PHE A 344 23.06 11.60 2.12
C PHE A 344 23.50 10.14 2.12
N TYR A 345 23.54 9.48 0.96
CA TYR A 345 24.01 8.10 0.90
C TYR A 345 25.52 8.04 1.19
N ARG A 346 25.91 7.04 1.98
CA ARG A 346 27.30 6.70 2.24
C ARG A 346 27.51 5.27 1.74
N SER A 347 28.40 5.11 0.77
CA SER A 347 28.80 3.77 0.34
C SER A 347 29.47 3.04 1.50
N LYS A 348 29.32 1.71 1.52
CA LYS A 348 29.91 0.85 2.55
C LYS A 348 31.45 0.97 2.62
N GLY A 349 32.11 1.41 1.56
CA GLY A 349 33.57 1.62 1.54
C GLY A 349 34.06 2.94 2.16
N SER A 350 33.18 3.85 2.58
CA SER A 350 33.58 5.18 3.07
C SER A 350 33.64 5.31 4.60
N ALA A 351 33.46 4.21 5.33
CA ALA A 351 33.57 4.21 6.78
C ALA A 351 34.89 3.53 7.17
N ASN A 352 35.83 4.33 7.69
CA ASN A 352 36.83 3.82 8.62
C ASN A 352 36.05 3.39 9.87
N GLU A 353 35.41 2.22 9.83
CA GLU A 353 34.97 1.55 11.04
C GLU A 353 36.24 0.98 11.68
N GLU A 354 36.75 1.69 12.69
CA GLU A 354 37.55 1.09 13.76
C GLU A 354 36.65 0.10 14.53
N ASP A 355 36.22 -0.97 13.88
CA ASP A 355 35.69 -2.16 14.55
C ASP A 355 36.89 -3.11 14.70
N ASP A 356 37.49 -3.04 15.88
CA ASP A 356 38.45 -4.01 16.41
C ASP A 356 37.71 -5.33 16.64
N ASP A 357 37.64 -6.15 15.61
CA ASP A 357 37.42 -7.59 15.71
C ASP A 357 38.08 -8.24 14.49
N THR A 358 39.34 -8.65 14.69
CA THR A 358 40.08 -9.53 13.78
C THR A 358 39.38 -10.89 13.70
N ASP A 359 38.59 -11.10 12.65
CA ASP A 359 38.15 -12.42 12.20
C ASP A 359 38.20 -12.44 10.67
N ASP A 360 39.24 -13.07 10.13
CA ASP A 360 39.47 -13.50 8.74
C ASP A 360 38.75 -12.70 7.64
N GLU A 361 39.43 -11.64 7.18
CA GLU A 361 39.04 -10.79 6.05
C GLU A 361 39.06 -11.59 4.74
N LEU A 362 37.98 -12.35 4.48
CA LEU A 362 37.62 -12.78 3.13
C LEU A 362 37.25 -11.53 2.33
N THR A 363 38.26 -10.88 1.75
CA THR A 363 38.08 -9.77 0.82
C THR A 363 37.28 -10.28 -0.37
N MET A 364 36.01 -9.87 -0.46
CA MET A 364 35.18 -10.17 -1.62
C MET A 364 35.82 -9.47 -2.81
N GLY A 365 36.48 -10.23 -3.69
CA GLY A 365 37.08 -9.69 -4.91
C GLY A 365 36.02 -9.12 -5.85
N ASN A 366 36.47 -8.34 -6.83
CA ASN A 366 35.59 -7.80 -7.85
C ASN A 366 34.71 -8.89 -8.47
N GLU A 367 33.44 -8.60 -8.72
CA GLU A 367 32.50 -9.56 -9.28
C GLU A 367 31.62 -8.95 -10.39
N TYR A 368 31.22 -9.78 -11.34
CA TYR A 368 30.28 -9.37 -12.37
C TYR A 368 28.84 -9.37 -11.85
N ILE A 369 28.17 -8.23 -11.99
CA ILE A 369 26.75 -8.06 -11.68
C ILE A 369 25.97 -7.92 -12.97
N SER A 370 25.19 -8.95 -13.30
CA SER A 370 24.24 -8.93 -14.43
C SER A 370 23.08 -7.98 -14.16
N LEU A 371 22.62 -7.26 -15.19
CA LEU A 371 21.37 -6.49 -15.16
C LEU A 371 20.17 -7.29 -15.70
N MET A 372 20.31 -8.61 -15.90
CA MET A 372 19.19 -9.46 -16.28
C MET A 372 18.39 -9.86 -15.05
N ASP A 373 17.12 -9.44 -15.00
CA ASP A 373 16.21 -9.74 -13.89
C ASP A 373 15.92 -11.25 -13.80
N PRO A 374 16.03 -11.88 -12.61
CA PRO A 374 15.82 -13.32 -12.47
C PRO A 374 14.35 -13.77 -12.60
N ILE A 375 13.38 -12.85 -12.63
CA ILE A 375 11.95 -13.16 -12.68
C ILE A 375 11.45 -13.17 -14.12
N LEU A 376 11.59 -12.03 -14.83
CA LEU A 376 11.07 -11.86 -16.19
C LEU A 376 12.15 -11.89 -17.28
N LEU A 377 13.44 -12.05 -16.91
CA LEU A 377 14.56 -12.04 -17.86
C LEU A 377 14.67 -10.75 -18.67
N THR A 378 14.08 -9.68 -18.17
CA THR A 378 14.17 -8.33 -18.71
C THR A 378 15.30 -7.57 -18.03
N LYS A 379 15.68 -6.42 -18.58
CA LYS A 379 16.68 -5.56 -17.94
C LYS A 379 16.15 -4.97 -16.63
N VAL A 380 16.97 -5.03 -15.58
CA VAL A 380 16.72 -4.40 -14.28
C VAL A 380 16.78 -2.88 -14.44
N ASN A 381 15.68 -2.20 -14.09
CA ASN A 381 15.56 -0.75 -14.10
C ASN A 381 15.43 -0.18 -12.67
N HIS A 382 14.84 -0.95 -11.78
CA HIS A 382 14.60 -0.62 -10.38
C HIS A 382 15.32 -1.65 -9.48
N PRO A 383 16.65 -1.56 -9.32
CA PRO A 383 17.44 -2.59 -8.66
C PRO A 383 17.10 -2.67 -7.17
N ALA A 384 16.34 -3.68 -6.78
CA ALA A 384 15.90 -3.90 -5.41
C ALA A 384 16.60 -5.09 -4.74
N ARG A 385 16.76 -4.97 -3.42
CA ARG A 385 17.21 -6.03 -2.53
C ARG A 385 16.43 -6.02 -1.22
N GLY A 386 16.37 -7.18 -0.57
CA GLY A 386 15.91 -7.27 0.81
C GLY A 386 17.01 -6.84 1.78
N ILE A 387 16.65 -6.18 2.89
CA ILE A 387 17.60 -5.72 3.93
C ILE A 387 18.37 -6.88 4.61
N PHE A 388 17.87 -8.10 4.48
CA PHE A 388 18.48 -9.33 5.00
C PHE A 388 19.21 -10.15 3.93
N CYS A 389 19.17 -9.72 2.67
CA CYS A 389 19.88 -10.38 1.57
C CYS A 389 21.40 -10.20 1.75
N ARG A 390 22.17 -11.25 1.44
CA ARG A 390 23.64 -11.24 1.49
C ARG A 390 24.29 -11.23 0.09
N HIS A 391 23.51 -11.38 -0.97
CA HIS A 391 24.00 -11.28 -2.34
C HIS A 391 24.09 -9.82 -2.81
N ALA A 392 25.00 -9.55 -3.73
CA ALA A 392 25.14 -8.25 -4.38
C ALA A 392 24.13 -8.05 -5.52
N THR A 393 23.83 -9.11 -6.29
CA THR A 393 22.89 -9.06 -7.42
C THR A 393 21.53 -8.53 -6.99
N CYS A 394 20.96 -7.62 -7.79
CA CYS A 394 19.63 -7.08 -7.56
C CYS A 394 18.61 -7.78 -8.46
N PHE A 395 17.34 -7.76 -8.06
CA PHE A 395 16.21 -8.05 -8.92
C PHE A 395 15.45 -6.77 -9.24
N ASP A 396 14.61 -6.77 -10.26
CA ASP A 396 13.81 -5.61 -10.60
C ASP A 396 12.56 -5.50 -9.70
N ALA A 397 12.42 -4.37 -9.01
CA ALA A 397 11.33 -4.13 -8.08
C ALA A 397 9.95 -4.20 -8.76
N LYS A 398 9.81 -3.67 -9.98
CA LYS A 398 8.55 -3.66 -10.72
C LYS A 398 8.15 -5.07 -11.11
N CYS A 399 9.10 -5.86 -11.61
CA CYS A 399 8.90 -7.27 -11.97
C CYS A 399 8.50 -8.10 -10.73
N PHE A 400 9.19 -7.88 -9.60
CA PHE A 400 8.83 -8.49 -8.32
C PHE A 400 7.40 -8.15 -7.89
N PHE A 401 7.03 -6.87 -7.93
CA PHE A 401 5.66 -6.44 -7.58
C PHE A 401 4.59 -6.97 -8.52
N GLN A 402 4.89 -7.10 -9.81
CA GLN A 402 3.95 -7.59 -10.82
C GLN A 402 3.72 -9.11 -10.73
N CYS A 403 4.76 -9.90 -10.48
CA CYS A 403 4.68 -11.36 -10.57
C CYS A 403 4.51 -12.06 -9.22
N TYR A 404 5.23 -11.60 -8.18
CA TYR A 404 5.31 -12.31 -6.90
C TYR A 404 4.19 -11.88 -5.95
N ILE A 405 3.86 -10.59 -5.94
CA ILE A 405 2.92 -10.06 -4.95
C ILE A 405 1.48 -10.54 -5.17
N PRO A 406 0.91 -10.61 -6.38
CA PRO A 406 -0.42 -11.19 -6.57
C PRO A 406 -0.53 -12.63 -6.03
N GLN A 407 0.56 -13.40 -6.16
CA GLN A 407 0.66 -14.80 -5.71
C GLN A 407 1.16 -14.96 -4.27
N GLN A 408 1.41 -13.85 -3.57
CA GLN A 408 1.82 -13.86 -2.18
C GLN A 408 3.17 -14.45 -1.84
N LEU A 409 4.06 -14.37 -2.82
CA LEU A 409 5.43 -14.78 -2.70
C LEU A 409 6.27 -13.60 -2.18
N TRP A 410 6.21 -13.37 -0.87
CA TRP A 410 7.10 -12.41 -0.21
C TRP A 410 8.44 -13.04 0.16
N THR A 411 9.15 -13.57 -0.84
CA THR A 411 10.47 -14.17 -0.67
C THR A 411 11.42 -13.61 -1.73
N CYS A 412 12.68 -13.42 -1.37
CA CYS A 412 13.67 -12.93 -2.33
C CYS A 412 13.79 -13.91 -3.51
N PRO A 413 13.69 -13.47 -4.77
CA PRO A 413 13.81 -14.33 -5.95
C PRO A 413 15.25 -14.84 -6.18
N ILE A 414 16.23 -14.39 -5.39
CA ILE A 414 17.63 -14.80 -5.55
C ILE A 414 18.05 -15.75 -4.43
N CYS A 415 17.78 -15.40 -3.17
CA CYS A 415 18.22 -16.19 -2.01
C CYS A 415 17.09 -16.79 -1.17
N HIS A 416 15.83 -16.62 -1.58
CA HIS A 416 14.64 -17.15 -0.92
C HIS A 416 14.44 -16.74 0.55
N ILE A 417 15.20 -15.75 1.03
CA ILE A 417 14.98 -15.15 2.35
C ILE A 417 13.60 -14.48 2.38
N GLN A 418 12.85 -14.73 3.45
CA GLN A 418 11.54 -14.13 3.68
C GLN A 418 11.63 -12.60 3.76
N ILE A 419 10.74 -11.95 3.03
CA ILE A 419 10.47 -10.51 3.06
C ILE A 419 9.14 -10.35 3.81
N ARG A 420 9.04 -9.42 4.78
CA ARG A 420 7.77 -9.23 5.52
C ARG A 420 6.82 -8.23 4.85
N GLY A 421 7.35 -7.43 3.93
CA GLY A 421 6.65 -6.40 3.18
C GLY A 421 7.66 -5.44 2.54
N ILE A 422 7.17 -4.37 1.94
CA ILE A 422 7.97 -3.30 1.32
C ILE A 422 8.96 -2.67 2.31
N GLN A 423 8.66 -2.75 3.61
CA GLN A 423 9.54 -2.29 4.68
C GLN A 423 10.89 -3.03 4.73
N ASP A 424 10.93 -4.28 4.27
CA ASP A 424 12.15 -5.08 4.20
C ASP A 424 12.88 -4.95 2.86
N LEU A 425 12.39 -4.14 1.92
CA LEU A 425 13.02 -3.88 0.62
C LEU A 425 13.71 -2.51 0.59
N TYR A 426 14.68 -2.34 -0.30
CA TYR A 426 15.28 -1.04 -0.64
C TYR A 426 15.77 -1.04 -2.09
N ILE A 427 15.90 0.15 -2.68
CA ILE A 427 16.60 0.32 -3.97
C ILE A 427 18.09 0.47 -3.73
N ASP A 428 18.89 -0.28 -4.47
CA ASP A 428 20.35 -0.15 -4.48
C ASP A 428 20.76 1.15 -5.19
N TYR A 429 21.32 2.09 -4.43
CA TYR A 429 21.67 3.41 -4.96
C TYR A 429 22.82 3.35 -5.96
N ASP A 430 23.91 2.68 -5.63
CA ASP A 430 25.10 2.64 -6.47
C ASP A 430 24.78 1.98 -7.82
N LEU A 431 24.03 0.86 -7.80
CA LEU A 431 23.60 0.21 -9.04
C LEU A 431 22.59 1.06 -9.81
N LYS A 432 21.64 1.70 -9.15
CA LYS A 432 20.67 2.58 -9.84
C LYS A 432 21.36 3.77 -10.49
N LEU A 433 22.35 4.37 -9.81
CA LEU A 433 23.16 5.45 -10.35
C LEU A 433 23.96 4.98 -11.58
N ALA A 434 24.58 3.80 -11.50
CA ALA A 434 25.31 3.19 -12.62
C ALA A 434 24.42 2.90 -13.82
N ILE A 435 23.23 2.30 -13.62
CA ILE A 435 22.23 2.07 -14.67
C ILE A 435 21.83 3.39 -15.34
N THR A 436 21.62 4.44 -14.55
CA THR A 436 21.22 5.76 -15.06
C THR A 436 22.34 6.43 -15.85
N THR A 437 23.60 6.23 -15.44
CA THR A 437 24.78 6.84 -16.07
C THR A 437 25.19 6.08 -17.34
N TYR A 438 25.03 4.76 -17.36
CA TYR A 438 25.41 3.89 -18.47
C TYR A 438 24.23 3.01 -18.92
N PRO A 439 23.19 3.58 -19.54
CA PRO A 439 21.95 2.88 -19.87
C PRO A 439 22.12 1.78 -20.90
N GLU A 440 23.20 1.74 -21.68
CA GLU A 440 23.44 0.69 -22.70
C GLU A 440 24.08 -0.58 -22.14
N GLN A 441 24.55 -0.55 -20.89
CA GLN A 441 25.25 -1.70 -20.30
C GLN A 441 24.27 -2.83 -19.93
N ASN A 442 24.71 -4.08 -20.02
CA ASN A 442 23.95 -5.26 -19.59
C ASN A 442 24.51 -5.92 -18.33
N ARG A 443 25.72 -5.51 -17.92
CA ARG A 443 26.40 -5.95 -16.71
C ARG A 443 27.36 -4.86 -16.25
N PHE A 444 27.69 -4.88 -14.97
CA PHE A 444 28.73 -4.06 -14.36
C PHE A 444 29.71 -4.93 -13.59
N ILE A 445 30.88 -4.37 -13.29
CA ILE A 445 31.84 -4.95 -12.35
C ILE A 445 31.65 -4.22 -11.02
N LEU A 446 31.29 -4.96 -9.98
CA LEU A 446 31.25 -4.46 -8.61
C LEU A 446 32.64 -4.61 -8.02
N SER A 447 33.23 -3.49 -7.61
CA SER A 447 34.53 -3.43 -6.96
C SER A 447 34.41 -3.65 -5.44
N ASN A 448 35.52 -4.01 -4.78
CA ASN A 448 35.57 -4.23 -3.33
C ASN A 448 35.11 -3.02 -2.50
N ASP A 449 35.26 -1.80 -3.04
CA ASP A 449 34.82 -0.55 -2.40
C ASP A 449 33.30 -0.29 -2.54
N GLY A 450 32.58 -1.20 -3.20
CA GLY A 450 31.14 -1.12 -3.45
C GLY A 450 30.77 -0.31 -4.70
N THR A 451 31.73 0.16 -5.47
CA THR A 451 31.47 0.95 -6.69
C THR A 451 31.24 0.07 -7.90
N TYR A 452 30.38 0.53 -8.81
CA TYR A 452 30.11 -0.14 -10.09
C TYR A 452 30.91 0.52 -11.22
N GLN A 453 31.58 -0.30 -12.02
CA GLN A 453 32.36 0.14 -13.18
C GLN A 453 31.92 -0.60 -14.44
N THR A 454 32.04 0.08 -15.58
CA THR A 454 31.88 -0.57 -16.90
C THR A 454 33.11 -1.41 -17.25
N GLU A 455 32.96 -2.37 -18.16
CA GLU A 455 34.10 -3.17 -18.63
C GLU A 455 35.17 -2.32 -19.32
N SER A 456 34.77 -1.22 -19.97
CA SER A 456 35.70 -0.27 -20.57
C SER A 456 36.53 0.51 -19.54
N GLN A 457 35.99 0.72 -18.34
CA GLN A 457 36.67 1.44 -17.26
C GLN A 457 37.58 0.52 -16.44
N TYR A 458 37.21 -0.76 -16.34
CA TYR A 458 37.96 -1.72 -15.57
C TYR A 458 39.13 -2.29 -16.37
N GLN A 459 40.35 -1.99 -15.91
CA GLN A 459 41.56 -2.63 -16.39
C GLN A 459 41.91 -3.76 -15.41
N GLN A 460 41.85 -5.01 -15.88
CA GLN A 460 42.34 -6.14 -15.08
C GLN A 460 43.84 -5.96 -14.82
N PRO A 461 44.30 -6.00 -13.56
CA PRO A 461 45.72 -6.12 -13.26
C PRO A 461 46.27 -7.39 -13.93
N ILE A 462 47.43 -7.28 -14.58
CA ILE A 462 48.03 -8.35 -15.40
C ILE A 462 48.22 -9.66 -14.61
N ASP A 463 48.38 -9.57 -13.30
CA ASP A 463 48.68 -10.69 -12.40
C ASP A 463 47.44 -11.27 -11.69
N GLN A 464 46.22 -10.79 -11.97
CA GLN A 464 45.00 -11.30 -11.33
C GLN A 464 44.28 -12.34 -12.19
N PRO A 465 43.70 -13.40 -11.59
CA PRO A 465 42.88 -14.35 -12.31
C PRO A 465 41.67 -13.64 -12.93
N PRO A 466 41.17 -14.12 -14.09
CA PRO A 466 39.99 -13.54 -14.72
C PRO A 466 38.81 -13.59 -13.75
N LEU A 467 38.07 -12.48 -13.69
CA LEU A 467 36.90 -12.35 -12.82
C LEU A 467 35.97 -13.56 -12.97
N PRO A 468 35.45 -14.11 -11.88
CA PRO A 468 34.52 -15.23 -11.94
C PRO A 468 33.30 -14.84 -12.78
N SER A 469 33.18 -15.42 -13.97
CA SER A 469 31.99 -15.28 -14.79
C SER A 469 30.87 -16.11 -14.15
N HIS A 470 30.11 -15.51 -13.25
CA HIS A 470 28.89 -16.16 -12.80
C HIS A 470 27.97 -16.32 -14.01
N ARG A 471 27.55 -17.56 -14.30
CA ARG A 471 26.48 -17.78 -15.26
C ARG A 471 25.28 -16.93 -14.83
N PRO A 472 24.56 -16.29 -15.76
CA PRO A 472 23.32 -15.61 -15.41
C PRO A 472 22.46 -16.59 -14.60
N LEU A 473 21.91 -16.12 -13.48
CA LEU A 473 21.04 -16.93 -12.64
C LEU A 473 19.98 -17.56 -13.56
N SER A 474 19.83 -18.87 -13.49
CA SER A 474 18.79 -19.58 -14.23
C SER A 474 17.45 -18.89 -13.91
N PRO A 475 16.59 -18.63 -14.91
CA PRO A 475 15.30 -18.02 -14.68
C PRO A 475 14.59 -18.78 -13.56
N LEU A 476 14.09 -18.07 -12.54
CA LEU A 476 13.06 -18.67 -11.69
C LEU A 476 11.79 -18.73 -12.54
N ILE A 477 11.63 -19.81 -13.29
CA ILE A 477 10.32 -20.15 -13.84
C ILE A 477 9.44 -20.39 -12.63
N LEU A 478 8.56 -19.44 -12.37
CA LEU A 478 7.47 -19.63 -11.46
C LEU A 478 6.62 -20.75 -12.06
N LYS A 479 6.83 -21.98 -11.59
CA LYS A 479 5.97 -23.09 -11.95
C LYS A 479 4.59 -22.69 -11.45
N GLN A 480 3.71 -22.27 -12.37
CA GLN A 480 2.29 -22.44 -12.17
C GLN A 480 2.12 -23.89 -11.71
N GLN A 481 1.49 -24.09 -10.54
CA GLN A 481 1.23 -25.44 -10.08
C GLN A 481 0.51 -26.19 -11.21
N PRO A 482 0.89 -27.44 -11.51
CA PRO A 482 0.30 -28.14 -12.62
C PRO A 482 -1.20 -28.27 -12.38
N SER A 483 -2.00 -27.54 -13.17
CA SER A 483 -3.39 -27.89 -13.40
C SER A 483 -3.38 -29.32 -13.94
N LEU A 484 -4.16 -30.19 -13.29
CA LEU A 484 -4.36 -31.55 -13.77
C LEU A 484 -4.92 -31.46 -15.19
N SER A 485 -4.25 -32.17 -16.10
CA SER A 485 -4.43 -32.13 -17.56
C SER A 485 -5.90 -32.21 -18.03
N PRO A 486 -6.24 -31.58 -19.17
CA PRO A 486 -7.58 -31.63 -19.74
C PRO A 486 -7.89 -33.03 -20.30
N THR A 487 -9.05 -33.58 -19.93
CA THR A 487 -9.66 -34.69 -20.65
C THR A 487 -10.13 -34.19 -22.03
N PRO A 488 -10.01 -35.00 -23.11
CA PRO A 488 -10.39 -34.56 -24.44
C PRO A 488 -11.92 -34.45 -24.56
N PRO A 489 -12.46 -33.42 -25.24
CA PRO A 489 -13.89 -33.30 -25.44
C PRO A 489 -14.37 -34.29 -26.52
N SER A 490 -15.44 -35.02 -26.22
CA SER A 490 -16.26 -35.70 -27.24
C SER A 490 -17.36 -34.75 -27.76
N PRO A 491 -17.90 -34.95 -28.97
CA PRO A 491 -18.19 -33.85 -29.86
C PRO A 491 -19.70 -33.56 -30.11
N LEU A 492 -19.96 -32.35 -30.66
CA LEU A 492 -21.17 -31.85 -31.33
C LEU A 492 -22.34 -31.44 -30.39
N LEU A 493 -22.98 -30.27 -30.54
CA LEU A 493 -23.57 -29.76 -31.78
C LEU A 493 -23.46 -28.24 -31.96
N LEU A 494 -23.23 -27.91 -33.23
CA LEU A 494 -23.13 -26.60 -33.85
C LEU A 494 -24.54 -26.04 -34.13
N SER A 495 -24.80 -24.80 -33.73
CA SER A 495 -25.68 -23.92 -34.53
C SER A 495 -25.10 -22.51 -34.49
N CYS A 496 -24.57 -22.11 -35.65
CA CYS A 496 -24.21 -20.74 -36.00
C CYS A 496 -25.40 -19.80 -35.82
N ASP A 497 -25.13 -18.58 -35.36
CA ASP A 497 -25.63 -17.43 -36.12
C ASP A 497 -24.61 -16.29 -36.10
N LYS A 498 -24.39 -15.78 -37.31
CA LYS A 498 -23.42 -14.76 -37.69
C LYS A 498 -23.98 -13.37 -37.35
N ARG A 499 -23.09 -12.41 -37.08
CA ARG A 499 -23.19 -11.03 -37.58
C ARG A 499 -21.87 -10.26 -37.35
N ASP A 500 -21.08 -10.30 -38.41
CA ASP A 500 -20.32 -9.23 -39.09
C ASP A 500 -19.59 -8.13 -38.30
N HIS A 501 -18.29 -8.09 -38.61
CA HIS A 501 -17.31 -7.03 -38.40
C HIS A 501 -17.62 -5.77 -39.24
N ALA A 502 -17.30 -4.60 -38.69
CA ALA A 502 -16.89 -3.45 -39.47
C ALA A 502 -15.70 -2.77 -38.77
N GLU A 503 -14.54 -2.85 -39.42
CA GLU A 503 -13.35 -2.03 -39.19
C GLU A 503 -13.61 -0.60 -39.70
N PHE A 504 -13.01 0.41 -39.07
CA PHE A 504 -12.70 1.67 -39.73
C PHE A 504 -11.44 2.28 -39.11
N GLU A 505 -10.45 2.51 -39.98
CA GLU A 505 -9.14 3.12 -39.73
C GLU A 505 -9.22 4.66 -39.64
N ASP A 506 -8.10 5.20 -39.14
CA ASP A 506 -7.57 6.58 -39.06
C ASP A 506 -8.18 7.69 -39.94
N ASP A 507 -8.20 8.91 -39.40
CA ASP A 507 -7.45 10.01 -40.02
C ASP A 507 -7.25 11.23 -39.09
N LEU A 508 -6.00 11.72 -39.14
CA LEU A 508 -5.55 13.02 -38.65
C LEU A 508 -6.12 14.14 -39.51
N ASP A 509 -6.55 15.27 -38.92
CA ASP A 509 -5.98 16.55 -39.36
C ASP A 509 -6.18 17.73 -38.40
N THR A 510 -5.19 18.60 -38.50
CA THR A 510 -4.96 19.86 -37.79
C THR A 510 -5.88 21.00 -38.29
N SER A 511 -6.30 21.90 -37.40
CA SER A 511 -6.37 23.32 -37.74
C SER A 511 -6.46 24.24 -36.51
N ASN A 512 -5.74 25.34 -36.65
CA ASN A 512 -5.42 26.41 -35.72
C ASN A 512 -6.44 27.55 -35.90
N CYS A 513 -6.92 28.19 -34.82
CA CYS A 513 -7.11 29.65 -34.82
C CYS A 513 -7.36 30.23 -33.41
N ASP A 514 -6.46 31.12 -33.02
CA ASP A 514 -6.64 32.16 -32.01
C ASP A 514 -7.83 33.08 -32.32
N SER A 515 -8.51 33.59 -31.28
CA SER A 515 -8.64 35.04 -31.04
C SER A 515 -9.40 35.37 -29.75
N LYS A 516 -8.79 36.27 -28.98
CA LYS A 516 -9.35 37.05 -27.86
C LYS A 516 -10.41 38.04 -28.37
N ILE A 517 -11.39 38.40 -27.52
CA ILE A 517 -11.64 39.78 -27.00
C ILE A 517 -13.00 39.85 -26.28
N GLU A 518 -13.00 40.78 -25.34
CA GLU A 518 -13.88 41.04 -24.20
C GLU A 518 -15.28 41.67 -24.48
N GLN A 519 -16.11 41.57 -23.43
CA GLN A 519 -16.93 42.62 -22.80
C GLN A 519 -18.30 43.08 -23.40
N SER A 520 -19.32 42.77 -22.59
CA SER A 520 -20.32 43.68 -22.00
C SER A 520 -21.59 44.06 -22.79
N GLY A 521 -22.74 44.03 -22.08
CA GLY A 521 -24.01 44.57 -22.56
C GLY A 521 -25.22 44.27 -21.66
N LYS A 522 -25.47 45.15 -20.67
CA LYS A 522 -26.65 45.24 -19.78
C LYS A 522 -27.96 45.53 -20.51
N ARG A 523 -29.11 45.18 -19.87
CA ARG A 523 -30.37 45.99 -19.64
C ARG A 523 -31.51 45.07 -19.14
N VAL A 524 -32.47 45.36 -18.24
CA VAL A 524 -33.12 46.55 -17.60
C VAL A 524 -33.75 46.09 -16.24
N LYS A 525 -33.53 46.75 -15.07
CA LYS A 525 -34.43 47.60 -14.23
C LYS A 525 -35.92 47.18 -14.11
N ILE A 526 -36.56 47.20 -12.93
CA ILE A 526 -37.08 48.39 -12.21
C ILE A 526 -37.28 48.11 -10.69
N ASP A 527 -37.12 49.18 -9.91
CA ASP A 527 -37.07 49.37 -8.44
C ASP A 527 -38.43 49.32 -7.69
N LEU A 528 -38.36 49.28 -6.33
CA LEU A 528 -39.04 50.13 -5.30
C LEU A 528 -38.88 49.43 -3.91
N LEU A 529 -38.01 49.91 -2.99
CA LEU A 529 -38.26 50.82 -1.81
C LEU A 529 -39.34 50.28 -0.84
N ASP A 530 -39.25 50.24 0.49
CA ASP A 530 -38.35 50.75 1.54
C ASP A 530 -38.75 50.07 2.90
N ASP A 531 -37.94 50.32 3.94
CA ASP A 531 -38.26 50.32 5.39
C ASP A 531 -38.23 49.03 6.24
N GLU A 532 -37.11 48.92 6.99
CA GLU A 532 -37.04 48.44 8.38
C GLU A 532 -37.74 49.44 9.33
N PRO A 533 -38.34 49.01 10.46
CA PRO A 533 -37.54 48.96 11.70
C PRO A 533 -37.94 47.87 12.72
N VAL A 534 -36.90 47.32 13.35
CA VAL A 534 -36.69 47.17 14.82
C VAL A 534 -37.91 47.43 15.73
N ILE A 535 -38.40 46.39 16.42
CA ILE A 535 -38.89 46.47 17.80
C ILE A 535 -38.46 45.21 18.58
N SER A 536 -37.91 45.45 19.76
CA SER A 536 -37.55 44.46 20.78
C SER A 536 -38.62 44.42 21.88
N LEU A 537 -38.69 43.26 22.56
CA LEU A 537 -39.22 43.01 23.91
C LEU A 537 -40.75 42.91 24.08
N GLU A 538 -41.23 41.72 24.42
CA GLU A 538 -41.43 41.28 25.82
C GLU A 538 -41.09 39.79 25.98
#